data_AF-A0A2W6AH12-F1
#
_entry.id   AF-A0A2W6AH12-F1
#
_cell.length_a   1.000
_cell.length_b   1.000
_cell.length_c   1.000
_cell.angle_alpha   90.00
_cell.angle_beta   90.00
_cell.angle_gamma   90.00
#
_symmetry.space_group_name_H-M   'P 1'
#
loop_
_entity.id
_entity.type
_entity.pdbx_description
1 polymer ?
#
loop_
_entity_poly.entity_id
_entity_poly.type
_entity_poly.pdbx_seq_one_letter_code
_entity_poly.pdbx_strand_id
1 'polypeptide(L)' 'MDVGVVLFTRDLRVHDHPALAAAARSFDSVLPLFVYDGAILGGPHAAPNRLRFLEQSLQDLNRSLRGTLVRR' A
#
# COMPACT_ATOMS: atom_id res chain seq x y z
N MET A 1 1.76 -5.53 22.89
CA MET A 1 2.36 -4.49 22.03
C MET A 1 2.02 -4.94 20.64
N ASP A 2 0.93 -4.39 20.13
CA ASP A 2 0.14 -5.05 19.10
C ASP A 2 0.31 -4.31 17.78
N VAL A 3 0.52 -5.08 16.70
CA VAL A 3 0.79 -4.53 15.37
C VAL A 3 -0.39 -4.82 14.46
N GLY A 4 -1.05 -3.77 13.97
CA GLY A 4 -2.08 -3.87 12.95
C GLY A 4 -1.45 -3.88 11.56
N VAL A 5 -1.95 -4.73 10.67
CA VAL A 5 -1.53 -4.71 9.25
C VAL A 5 -2.61 -4.01 8.43
N VAL A 6 -2.20 -3.07 7.57
CA VAL A 6 -3.09 -2.43 6.60
C VAL A 6 -2.61 -2.82 5.20
N LEU A 7 -3.40 -3.65 4.53
CA LEU A 7 -3.14 -4.08 3.16
C LEU A 7 -3.67 -3.04 2.17
N PHE A 8 -2.75 -2.40 1.46
CA PHE A 8 -3.02 -1.55 0.32
C PHE A 8 -3.17 -2.40 -0.94
N THR A 9 -4.24 -2.16 -1.69
CA THR A 9 -4.49 -2.81 -2.98
C THR A 9 -4.67 -1.74 -4.07
N ARG A 10 -5.89 -1.32 -4.35
CA ARG A 10 -6.16 -0.23 -5.31
C ARG A 10 -6.09 1.16 -4.67
N ASP A 11 -6.28 1.23 -3.37
CA ASP A 11 -6.44 2.48 -2.65
C ASP A 11 -5.10 3.04 -2.13
N LEU A 12 -4.23 3.49 -3.03
CA LEU A 12 -2.87 3.92 -2.71
C LEU A 12 -2.80 5.36 -2.17
N ARG A 13 -3.50 5.63 -1.06
CA ARG A 13 -3.57 6.96 -0.43
C ARG A 13 -3.54 6.89 1.10
N VAL A 14 -3.13 7.97 1.75
CA VAL A 14 -3.19 8.11 3.22
C VAL A 14 -4.47 8.84 3.67
N HIS A 15 -4.86 9.88 2.94
CA HIS A 15 -6.05 10.67 3.26
C HIS A 15 -7.31 9.86 2.99
N ASP A 16 -8.33 10.08 3.83
CA ASP A 16 -9.64 9.42 3.67
C ASP A 16 -9.53 7.89 3.47
N HIS A 17 -8.72 7.26 4.34
CA HIS A 17 -8.52 5.81 4.33
C HIS A 17 -9.01 5.21 5.67
N PRO A 18 -10.31 4.81 5.76
CA PRO A 18 -10.93 4.37 7.01
C PRO A 18 -10.19 3.22 7.72
N ALA A 19 -9.70 2.23 6.97
CA ALA A 19 -8.96 1.11 7.55
C ALA A 19 -7.62 1.54 8.18
N LEU A 20 -6.88 2.45 7.52
CA LEU A 20 -5.65 3.02 8.06
C LEU A 20 -5.93 3.85 9.32
N ALA A 21 -6.99 4.66 9.29
CA ALA A 21 -7.41 5.46 10.44
C ALA A 21 -7.87 4.58 11.63
N ALA A 22 -8.57 3.48 11.36
CA ALA A 22 -8.96 2.52 12.39
C ALA A 22 -7.73 1.82 12.99
N ALA A 23 -6.81 1.33 12.15
CA ALA A 23 -5.60 0.66 12.61
C ALA A 23 -4.74 1.58 13.48
N ALA A 24 -4.58 2.85 13.08
CA ALA A 24 -3.83 3.84 13.85
C ALA A 24 -4.44 4.17 15.22
N ARG A 25 -5.74 3.90 15.42
CA ARG A 25 -6.42 4.07 16.72
C ARG A 25 -6.42 2.82 17.58
N SER A 26 -6.27 1.64 16.98
CA SER A 26 -6.48 0.35 17.66
C SER A 26 -5.19 -0.40 17.98
N PHE A 27 -4.06 -0.05 17.37
CA PHE A 27 -2.80 -0.77 17.51
C PHE A 27 -1.66 0.17 17.92
N ASP A 28 -0.69 -0.36 18.66
CA ASP A 28 0.52 0.39 19.06
C ASP A 28 1.40 0.73 17.86
N SER A 29 1.31 -0.06 16.79
CA SER A 29 2.01 0.16 15.53
C SER A 29 1.19 -0.35 14.36
N VAL A 30 1.38 0.27 13.20
CA VAL A 30 0.74 -0.14 11.95
C VAL A 30 1.80 -0.51 10.94
N LEU A 31 1.67 -1.68 10.34
CA LEU A 31 2.46 -2.15 9.21
C LEU A 31 1.67 -1.95 7.91
N PRO A 32 1.99 -0.91 7.12
CA PRO A 32 1.43 -0.76 5.79
C PRO A 32 2.08 -1.77 4.84
N LEU A 33 1.26 -2.54 4.13
CA LEU A 33 1.70 -3.62 3.24
C LEU A 33 1.08 -3.44 1.86
N PHE A 34 1.87 -3.58 0.81
CA PHE A 34 1.40 -3.81 -0.56
C PHE A 34 1.97 -5.12 -1.08
N VAL A 35 1.14 -5.92 -1.77
CA VAL A 35 1.56 -7.20 -2.35
C VAL A 35 1.46 -7.14 -3.86
N TYR A 36 2.55 -7.41 -4.56
CA TYR A 36 2.55 -7.63 -6.00
C TYR A 36 2.09 -9.07 -6.27
N ASP A 37 0.89 -9.23 -6.83
CA ASP A 37 0.41 -10.55 -7.25
C ASP A 37 0.71 -10.82 -8.74
N GLY A 38 0.56 -12.09 -9.14
CA GLY A 38 0.78 -12.52 -10.52
C GLY A 38 -0.18 -11.87 -11.54
N ALA A 39 -1.38 -11.46 -11.11
CA ALA A 39 -2.34 -10.78 -11.98
C ALA A 39 -1.92 -9.32 -12.23
N ILE A 40 -1.26 -8.68 -11.27
CA ILE A 40 -0.68 -7.34 -11.42
C ILE A 40 0.52 -7.40 -12.37
N LEU A 41 1.43 -8.36 -12.16
CA LEU A 41 2.71 -8.40 -12.87
C LEU A 41 2.67 -9.08 -14.24
N GLY A 42 1.76 -10.04 -14.44
CA GLY A 42 1.67 -10.83 -15.68
C GLY A 42 0.27 -10.96 -16.26
N GLY A 43 -0.73 -10.33 -15.64
CA GLY A 43 -2.11 -10.38 -16.11
C GLY A 43 -2.42 -9.42 -17.26
N PRO A 44 -3.68 -9.39 -17.73
CA PRO A 44 -4.13 -8.53 -18.84
C PRO A 44 -3.94 -7.02 -18.59
N HIS A 45 -3.65 -6.63 -17.35
CA HIS A 45 -3.40 -5.25 -16.96
C HIS A 45 -1.92 -4.95 -16.66
N ALA A 46 -0.99 -5.85 -17.02
CA ALA A 46 0.45 -5.67 -16.84
C ALA A 46 1.10 -4.78 -17.91
N ALA A 47 0.35 -3.86 -18.53
CA ALA A 47 0.89 -2.94 -19.52
C ALA A 47 2.03 -2.10 -18.91
N PRO A 48 3.16 -1.87 -19.62
CA PRO A 48 4.33 -1.19 -19.05
C PRO A 48 4.03 0.18 -18.44
N ASN A 49 3.17 0.97 -19.10
CA ASN A 49 2.76 2.27 -18.59
C ASN A 49 1.97 2.17 -17.27
N ARG A 50 1.14 1.14 -17.12
CA ARG A 50 0.36 0.90 -15.90
C ARG A 50 1.25 0.44 -14.75
N LEU A 51 2.23 -0.43 -15.03
CA LEU A 51 3.22 -0.86 -14.03
C LEU A 51 4.09 0.31 -13.57
N ARG A 52 4.53 1.17 -14.50
CA ARG A 52 5.27 2.39 -14.15
C ARG A 52 4.44 3.34 -13.29
N PHE A 53 3.16 3.55 -13.63
CA PHE A 53 2.26 4.37 -12.83
C PHE A 53 2.07 3.79 -11.43
N LEU A 54 1.82 2.49 -11.32
CA LEU A 54 1.72 1.78 -10.03
C LEU A 54 2.96 2.01 -9.18
N GLU A 55 4.15 1.82 -9.76
CA GLU A 55 5.41 2.02 -9.04
C GLU A 55 5.58 3.47 -8.54
N GLN A 56 5.24 4.46 -9.37
CA GLN A 56 5.25 5.87 -8.97
C GLN A 56 4.25 6.16 -7.84
N SER A 57 3.03 5.60 -7.91
CA SER A 57 2.03 5.74 -6.85
C SER A 57 2.50 5.09 -5.54
N LEU A 58 3.11 3.91 -5.60
CA LEU A 58 3.66 3.25 -4.41
C LEU A 58 4.83 4.05 -3.82
N GLN A 59 5.63 4.73 -4.64
CA GLN A 59 6.74 5.58 -4.16
C GLN A 59 6.19 6.82 -3.45
N ASP A 60 5.13 7.41 -3.98
CA ASP A 60 4.43 8.52 -3.34
C ASP A 60 3.76 8.12 -2.02
N LEU A 61 3.08 6.97 -2.02
CA LEU A 61 2.49 6.39 -0.81
C LEU A 61 3.56 6.12 0.26
N ASN A 62 4.70 5.52 -0.12
CA ASN A 62 5.78 5.26 0.83
C ASN A 62 6.34 6.56 1.44
N ARG A 63 6.51 7.61 0.62
CA ARG A 63 6.93 8.94 1.13
C ARG A 63 5.91 9.51 2.11
N SER A 64 4.62 9.40 1.81
CA SER A 64 3.54 9.84 2.69
C SER A 64 3.47 9.04 4.00
N LEU A 65 3.85 7.77 3.97
CA LEU A 65 4.00 6.87 5.12
C LEU A 65 5.39 6.94 5.77
N ARG A 66 6.19 7.97 5.47
CA ARG A 66 7.52 8.20 6.06
C ARG A 66 8.51 7.05 5.87
N GLY A 67 8.40 6.31 4.76
CA GLY A 67 9.31 5.22 4.40
C GLY A 67 8.96 3.86 5.00
N THR A 68 7.80 3.71 5.63
CA THR A 68 7.42 2.47 6.35
C THR A 68 6.68 1.43 5.51
N LEU A 69 6.32 1.73 4.25
CA LEU A 69 5.58 0.82 3.39
C LEU A 69 6.41 -0.42 3.03
N VAL A 70 5.93 -1.58 3.44
CA VAL A 70 6.47 -2.87 3.01
C VAL A 70 5.84 -3.27 1.69
N ARG A 71 6.68 -3.64 0.72
CA ARG A 71 6.25 -4.16 -0.59
C ARG A 71 6.75 -5.59 -0.75
N ARG A 72 5.85 -6.53 -1.01
CA ARG A 72 6.17 -7.98 -1.10
C ARG A 72 5.66 -8.59 -2.38
#